data_AF-A0A972UP43-F1
#
_entry.id   AF-A0A972UP43-F1
#
_cell.length_a   1.000
_cell.length_b   1.000
_cell.length_c   1.000
_cell.angle_alpha   90.00
_cell.angle_beta   90.00
_cell.angle_gamma   90.00
#
_symmetry.space_group_name_H-M   'P 1'
#
loop_
_entity.id
_entity.type
_entity.pdbx_description
1 polymer ?
#
loop_
_entity_poly.entity_id
_entity_poly.type
_entity_poly.pdbx_seq_one_letter_code
_entity_poly.pdbx_strand_id
1 'polypeptide(L)' 'MDPILVASLGLIGMFVLIVLHIPIGIAMAVAGFVGFGIMNGFGPAASLFATEPVGVIANLDLAVIPLFLL' A
#
# COMPACT_ATOMS: atom_id res chain seq x y z
N MET A 1 -1.09 -11.78 -17.42
CA MET A 1 -1.21 -10.39 -17.93
C MET A 1 0.17 -9.79 -17.94
N ASP A 2 0.51 -8.98 -18.95
CA ASP A 2 1.82 -8.34 -18.98
C ASP A 2 1.99 -7.43 -17.74
N PRO A 3 3.08 -7.57 -16.97
CA PRO A 3 3.29 -6.80 -15.74
C PRO A 3 3.20 -5.28 -15.95
N ILE A 4 3.62 -4.82 -17.12
CA ILE A 4 3.58 -3.42 -17.55
C ILE A 4 2.13 -2.92 -17.70
N LEU A 5 1.22 -3.75 -18.21
CA LEU A 5 -0.20 -3.40 -18.34
C LEU A 5 -0.87 -3.31 -16.96
N VAL A 6 -0.56 -4.23 -16.05
CA VAL A 6 -1.12 -4.20 -14.68
C VAL A 6 -0.60 -2.97 -13.93
N ALA A 7 0.70 -2.67 -14.03
CA ALA A 7 1.30 -1.50 -13.40
C ALA A 7 0.73 -0.19 -13.95
N SER A 8 0.58 -0.06 -15.27
CA SER A 8 0.00 1.14 -15.88
C SER A 8 -1.47 1.33 -15.54
N LEU A 9 -2.28 0.26 -15.50
CA LEU A 9 -3.68 0.33 -15.06
C LEU A 9 -3.80 0.69 -13.57
N GLY A 10 -2.96 0.12 -12.71
CA GLY A 10 -2.91 0.45 -11.29
C GLY A 10 -2.55 1.92 -11.05
N LEU A 11 -1.57 2.43 -11.79
CA LEU A 11 -1.16 3.83 -11.74
C LEU A 11 -2.28 4.77 -12.21
N ILE A 12 -2.89 4.50 -13.37
CA ILE A 12 -4.00 5.31 -13.89
C ILE A 12 -5.19 5.27 -12.93
N GLY A 13 -5.54 4.08 -12.41
CA GLY A 13 -6.60 3.91 -11.43
C GLY A 13 -6.36 4.73 -10.16
N MET A 14 -5.12 4.76 -9.65
CA MET A 14 -4.75 5.59 -8.51
C MET A 14 -5.00 7.09 -8.78
N PHE A 15 -4.57 7.59 -9.95
CA PHE A 15 -4.81 8.99 -10.31
C PHE A 15 -6.30 9.33 -10.43
N VAL A 16 -7.12 8.41 -10.94
CA VAL A 16 -8.57 8.59 -10.99
C VAL A 16 -9.14 8.73 -9.57
N LEU A 17 -8.71 7.90 -8.60
CA LEU A 17 -9.15 8.00 -7.21
C LEU A 17 -8.75 9.35 -6.58
N ILE A 18 -7.56 9.85 -6.89
CA ILE A 18 -7.09 11.16 -6.41
C ILE A 18 -7.95 12.29 -6.98
N VAL A 19 -8.29 12.24 -8.28
CA VAL A 19 -9.19 13.22 -8.92
C VAL A 19 -10.60 13.19 -8.30
N LEU A 20 -11.05 12.02 -7.84
CA LEU A 20 -12.28 11.86 -7.07
C LEU A 20 -12.18 12.35 -5.62
N HIS A 21 -11.08 13.03 -5.25
CA HIS A 21 -10.82 13.57 -3.91
C HIS A 21 -10.74 12.50 -2.81
N ILE A 22 -10.42 11.25 -3.17
CA ILE A 22 -10.10 10.22 -2.18
C ILE A 22 -8.71 10.55 -1.59
N PRO A 23 -8.54 10.48 -0.26
CA PRO A 23 -7.24 10.70 0.38
C PRO A 23 -6.13 9.88 -0.29
N ILE A 24 -4.99 10.52 -0.57
CA ILE A 24 -3.88 9.92 -1.34
C ILE A 24 -3.45 8.59 -0.72
N GLY A 25 -3.39 8.48 0.60
CA GLY A 25 -3.05 7.23 1.29
C GLY A 25 -4.01 6.08 0.99
N ILE A 26 -5.32 6.35 0.91
CA ILE A 26 -6.33 5.35 0.57
C ILE A 26 -6.20 4.96 -0.91
N ALA A 27 -5.99 5.93 -1.79
CA ALA A 27 -5.77 5.67 -3.21
C ALA A 27 -4.51 4.79 -3.43
N MET A 28 -3.40 5.08 -2.76
CA MET A 28 -2.17 4.29 -2.84
C MET A 28 -2.35 2.88 -2.24
N ALA A 29 -3.03 2.77 -1.10
CA ALA A 29 -3.36 1.50 -0.46
C ALA A 29 -4.15 0.57 -1.39
N VAL A 30 -5.23 1.09 -1.99
CA VAL A 30 -6.09 0.32 -2.89
C VAL A 30 -5.36 -0.07 -4.17
N ALA A 31 -4.66 0.87 -4.81
CA ALA A 31 -3.91 0.59 -6.04
C ALA A 31 -2.80 -0.46 -5.81
N GLY A 32 -2.06 -0.34 -4.70
CA GLY A 32 -1.03 -1.30 -4.31
C GLY A 32 -1.60 -2.69 -3.98
N PHE A 33 -2.67 -2.75 -3.19
CA PHE A 33 -3.33 -4.01 -2.82
C PHE A 33 -3.90 -4.75 -4.05
N VAL A 34 -4.61 -4.03 -4.92
CA VAL A 34 -5.20 -4.61 -6.14
C VAL A 34 -4.13 -5.04 -7.14
N GLY A 35 -3.10 -4.21 -7.36
CA GLY A 35 -2.00 -4.54 -8.26
C GLY A 35 -1.20 -5.76 -7.79
N PHE A 36 -0.86 -5.80 -6.50
CA PHE A 36 -0.17 -6.95 -5.90
C PHE A 36 -1.06 -8.20 -5.89
N GLY A 37 -2.35 -8.06 -5.60
CA GLY A 37 -3.32 -9.16 -5.64
C GLY A 37 -3.49 -9.78 -7.02
N ILE A 38 -3.44 -8.98 -8.09
CA ILE A 38 -3.48 -9.47 -9.48
C ILE A 38 -2.19 -10.20 -9.86
N MET A 39 -1.03 -9.79 -9.34
CA MET A 39 0.27 -10.39 -9.69
C MET A 39 0.59 -11.64 -8.87
N ASN A 40 0.36 -11.61 -7.55
CA ASN A 40 0.82 -12.62 -6.59
C ASN A 40 -0.34 -13.34 -5.86
N GLY A 41 -1.59 -12.95 -6.10
CA GLY A 41 -2.78 -13.49 -5.46
C GLY A 41 -3.25 -12.66 -4.26
N PHE A 42 -4.57 -12.67 -4.03
CA PHE A 42 -5.20 -11.88 -2.95
C PHE A 42 -4.90 -12.39 -1.53
N GLY A 43 -4.60 -13.68 -1.36
CA GLY A 43 -4.18 -14.22 -0.06
C GLY A 43 -2.86 -13.60 0.41
N PRO A 44 -1.77 -13.70 -0.39
CA PRO A 44 -0.50 -13.03 -0.11
C PRO A 44 -0.61 -11.51 -0.01
N ALA A 45 -1.49 -10.88 -0.80
CA ALA A 45 -1.74 -9.44 -0.72
C ALA A 45 -2.28 -9.03 0.66
N ALA A 46 -3.25 -9.77 1.19
CA ALA A 46 -3.83 -9.49 2.50
C ALA A 46 -2.84 -9.73 3.64
N SER A 47 -2.01 -10.77 3.56
CA SER A 47 -0.96 -10.99 4.56
C SER A 47 0.07 -9.87 4.56
N LEU A 48 0.53 -9.43 3.39
CA LEU A 48 1.46 -8.30 3.27
C LEU A 48 0.87 -7.03 3.89
N PHE A 49 -0.38 -6.73 3.53
CA PHE A 49 -1.08 -5.54 4.01
C PHE A 49 -1.26 -5.54 5.53
N ALA A 50 -1.35 -6.71 6.16
CA ALA A 50 -1.42 -6.85 7.62
C ALA A 50 -0.05 -6.73 8.29
N THR A 51 1.03 -7.22 7.67
CA THR A 51 2.37 -7.22 8.27
C THR A 51 3.12 -5.91 8.10
N GLU A 52 2.91 -5.18 7.01
CA GLU A 52 3.64 -3.93 6.71
C GLU A 52 3.44 -2.84 7.80
N PRO A 53 2.21 -2.52 8.27
CA PRO A 53 2.01 -1.53 9.31
C PRO A 53 2.68 -1.93 10.65
N VAL A 54 2.64 -3.23 10.97
CA VAL A 54 3.28 -3.77 12.18
C VAL A 54 4.79 -3.61 12.09
N GLY A 55 5.39 -3.85 10.92
CA GLY A 55 6.82 -3.63 10.68
C GLY A 55 7.24 -2.18 10.88
N VAL A 56 6.42 -1.22 10.44
CA VAL A 56 6.71 0.21 10.61
C VAL A 56 6.67 0.63 12.08
N ILE A 57 5.70 0.16 12.84
CA ILE A 57 5.58 0.47 14.28
C ILE A 57 6.70 -0.19 15.10
N ALA A 58 7.10 -1.41 14.72
CA ALA A 58 8.16 -2.16 15.39
C ALA A 58 9.58 -1.73 14.98
N ASN A 59 9.72 -0.80 14.04
CA ASN A 59 11.02 -0.33 13.58
C ASN A 59 11.73 0.44 14.71
N LEU A 60 12.93 -0.01 15.09
CA LEU A 60 13.70 0.56 16.19
C LEU A 60 14.05 2.04 15.98
N ASP A 61 14.29 2.48 14.73
CA ASP A 61 14.60 3.87 14.42
C ASP A 61 13.37 4.77 14.61
N LEU A 62 12.18 4.27 14.27
CA LEU A 62 10.91 4.97 14.50
C LEU A 62 10.46 4.87 15.96
N ALA A 63 10.81 3.79 16.67
CA ALA A 63 10.49 3.57 18.07
C ALA A 63 11.16 4.58 19.00
N VAL A 64 12.26 5.21 18.57
CA VAL A 64 12.90 6.32 19.29
C VAL A 64 11.93 7.49 19.47
N ILE A 65 11.06 7.78 18.49
CA ILE A 65 10.19 8.97 18.52
C ILE A 65 9.19 8.91 19.70
N PRO A 66 8.41 7.82 19.91
CA PRO A 66 7.56 7.70 21.09
C PRO A 66 8.32 7.60 22.42
N LEU A 67 9.46 6.89 22.45
CA LEU A 67 10.25 6.66 23.67
C LEU A 67 10.88 7.93 24.26
N PHE A 68 11.12 8.96 23.43
CA PHE A 68 11.60 10.27 23.88
C PHE A 68 10.49 11.25 24.28
N LEU A 69 9.24 11.02 23.82
CA LEU A 69 8.08 11.86 24.16
C LEU A 69 7.42 11.48 25.50
N LEU A 70 7.70 10.27 26.00
CA LEU A 70 7.27 9.74 27.30
C LEU A 70 8.28 10.10 28.40
#